data_AF-A0A0Q9U9V0-F1
#
_entry.id   AF-A0A0Q9U9V0-F1
#
_cell.length_a   1.000
_cell.length_b   1.000
_cell.length_c   1.000
_cell.angle_alpha   90.00
_cell.angle_beta   90.00
_cell.angle_gamma   90.00
#
_symmetry.space_group_name_H-M   'P 1'
#
loop_
_entity.id
_entity.type
_entity.pdbx_description
1 polymer ?
#
loop_
_entity_poly.entity_id
_entity_poly.type
_entity_poly.pdbx_seq_one_letter_code
_entity_poly.pdbx_strand_id
1 'polypeptide(L)'
;MPQVSADVHVPLPPSVARALAASVGEPALRLPPHVTPEPLTWRFDAERDGTLVVLTLAYAVDPGWVRSITHEVTQWSLARQLRTHLATLTDAGGDPVRVERARSSAGEG
;
A
#
# COMPACT_ATOMS: atom_id res chain seq x y z
N MET A 1 6.56 -12.71 12.74
CA MET A 1 6.87 -12.58 11.30
C MET A 1 7.34 -11.17 11.03
N PRO A 2 8.34 -10.95 10.16
CA PRO A 2 8.70 -9.60 9.75
C PRO A 2 7.55 -8.92 9.01
N GLN A 3 7.45 -7.60 9.19
CA GLN A 3 6.49 -6.77 8.49
C GLN A 3 7.18 -5.49 8.01
N VAL A 4 6.60 -4.91 6.98
CA VAL A 4 7.05 -3.66 6.38
C VAL A 4 5.82 -2.84 6.03
N SER A 5 5.87 -1.56 6.40
CA SER A 5 4.79 -0.60 6.15
C SER A 5 5.31 0.59 5.36
N ALA A 6 4.42 1.19 4.58
CA ALA A 6 4.60 2.48 3.96
C ALA A 6 3.29 3.27 4.07
N ASP A 7 3.41 4.58 4.12
CA ASP A 7 2.27 5.48 4.24
C ASP A 7 2.37 6.64 3.24
N VAL A 8 1.20 7.22 2.93
CA VAL A 8 1.10 8.44 2.14
C VAL A 8 -0.13 9.23 2.57
N HIS A 9 -0.01 10.55 2.60
CA HIS A 9 -1.14 11.45 2.81
C HIS A 9 -1.80 11.76 1.47
N VAL A 10 -3.13 11.58 1.41
CA VAL A 10 -3.95 11.88 0.23
C VAL A 10 -4.99 12.93 0.64
N PRO A 11 -5.11 14.07 -0.08
CA PRO A 11 -6.06 15.14 0.25
C PRO A 11 -7.51 14.79 -0.18
N LEU A 12 -7.97 13.60 0.17
CA LEU A 12 -9.29 13.07 -0.15
C LEU A 12 -9.91 12.46 1.12
N PRO A 13 -11.26 12.47 1.26
CA PRO A 13 -11.94 11.79 2.35
C PRO A 13 -11.67 10.27 2.36
N PRO A 14 -11.75 9.58 3.52
CA PRO A 14 -11.37 8.17 3.62
C PRO A 14 -12.15 7.22 2.70
N SER A 15 -13.44 7.50 2.45
CA SER A 15 -14.26 6.70 1.53
C SER A 15 -13.78 6.80 0.09
N VAL A 16 -13.44 8.02 -0.35
CA VAL A 16 -12.91 8.29 -1.70
C VAL A 16 -11.50 7.72 -1.84
N ALA A 17 -10.65 7.88 -0.82
CA ALA A 17 -9.30 7.31 -0.81
C ALA A 17 -9.33 5.77 -0.91
N ARG A 18 -10.27 5.11 -0.22
CA ARG A 18 -10.47 3.66 -0.31
C ARG A 18 -10.94 3.22 -1.69
N ALA A 19 -11.92 3.92 -2.27
CA ALA A 19 -12.40 3.64 -3.62
C ALA A 19 -11.31 3.83 -4.68
N LEU A 20 -10.49 4.88 -4.52
CA LEU A 20 -9.36 5.14 -5.39
C LEU A 20 -8.30 4.02 -5.26
N ALA A 21 -7.97 3.59 -4.04
CA ALA A 21 -7.06 2.46 -3.81
C ALA A 21 -7.58 1.17 -4.44
N ALA A 22 -8.87 0.88 -4.32
CA ALA A 22 -9.49 -0.26 -5.00
C ALA A 22 -9.38 -0.18 -6.53
N SER A 23 -9.46 1.03 -7.10
CA SER A 23 -9.30 1.24 -8.55
C SER A 23 -7.85 1.05 -9.04
N VAL A 24 -6.87 1.36 -8.18
CA VAL A 24 -5.44 1.16 -8.47
C VAL A 24 -5.04 -0.31 -8.32
N GLY A 25 -5.73 -1.07 -7.47
CA GLY A 25 -5.48 -2.49 -7.22
C GLY A 25 -4.28 -2.73 -6.30
N GLU A 26 -3.85 -3.99 -6.20
CA GLU A 26 -2.71 -4.38 -5.35
C GLU A 26 -1.36 -4.19 -6.07
N PRO A 27 -0.27 -3.89 -5.34
CA PRO A 27 1.07 -3.83 -5.90
C PRO A 27 1.51 -5.20 -6.43
N ALA A 28 2.08 -5.21 -7.63
CA ALA A 28 2.80 -6.37 -8.16
C ALA A 28 4.18 -6.49 -7.48
N LEU A 29 4.22 -7.13 -6.31
CA LEU A 29 5.44 -7.28 -5.52
C LEU A 29 6.43 -8.24 -6.18
N ARG A 30 7.71 -7.83 -6.21
CA ARG A 30 8.83 -8.70 -6.56
C ARG A 30 9.47 -9.24 -5.28
N LEU A 31 9.22 -10.52 -5.05
CA LEU A 31 9.63 -11.23 -3.84
C LEU A 31 10.73 -12.23 -4.17
N PRO A 32 11.75 -12.37 -3.30
CA PRO A 32 12.66 -13.50 -3.35
C PRO A 32 11.90 -14.83 -3.17
N PRO A 33 12.40 -15.95 -3.71
CA PRO A 33 11.70 -17.25 -3.65
C PRO A 33 11.52 -17.81 -2.24
N HIS A 34 12.35 -17.38 -1.28
CA HIS A 34 12.28 -17.77 0.13
C HIS A 34 11.34 -16.89 0.96
N VAL A 35 10.63 -15.95 0.31
CA VAL A 35 9.68 -15.03 0.95
C VAL A 35 8.28 -15.39 0.52
N THR A 36 7.43 -15.71 1.50
CA THR A 36 6.01 -15.91 1.28
C THR A 36 5.24 -14.72 1.84
N PRO A 37 4.55 -13.92 1.01
CA PRO A 37 3.81 -12.77 1.47
C PRO A 37 2.51 -13.20 2.14
N GLU A 38 2.10 -12.48 3.19
CA GLU A 38 0.72 -12.51 3.66
C GLU A 38 -0.13 -11.50 2.87
N PRO A 39 -1.48 -11.58 2.94
CA PRO A 39 -2.35 -10.59 2.36
C PRO A 39 -2.01 -9.17 2.82
N LEU A 40 -2.08 -8.21 1.89
CA LEU A 40 -1.82 -6.80 2.19
C LEU A 40 -2.91 -6.24 3.12
N THR A 41 -2.47 -5.45 4.09
CA THR A 41 -3.36 -4.75 5.00
C THR A 41 -3.38 -3.26 4.64
N TRP A 42 -4.57 -2.78 4.28
CA TRP A 42 -4.83 -1.37 4.01
C TRP A 42 -5.47 -0.70 5.23
N ARG A 43 -4.95 0.46 5.62
CA ARG A 43 -5.55 1.32 6.65
C ARG A 43 -5.75 2.72 6.10
N PHE A 44 -6.88 3.33 6.45
CA PHE A 44 -7.28 4.66 6.01
C PHE A 44 -7.68 5.45 7.25
N ASP A 45 -6.77 6.28 7.74
CA ASP A 45 -7.00 7.11 8.93
C ASP A 45 -7.37 8.53 8.48
N ALA A 46 -8.50 9.05 8.97
CA ALA A 46 -8.92 10.41 8.69
C ALA A 46 -7.98 11.41 9.39
N GLU A 47 -7.42 12.35 8.62
CA GLU A 47 -6.62 13.46 9.13
C GLU A 47 -7.31 14.80 8.79
N ARG A 48 -6.82 15.91 9.36
CA ARG A 48 -7.48 17.22 9.24
C ARG A 48 -7.67 17.69 7.80
N ASP A 49 -6.72 17.35 6.92
CA ASP A 49 -6.69 17.80 5.52
C ASP A 49 -6.72 16.65 4.51
N GLY A 50 -7.20 15.47 4.91
CA GLY A 50 -7.25 14.31 4.03
C GLY A 50 -7.30 12.97 4.77
N THR A 51 -6.63 11.99 4.19
CA THR A 51 -6.54 10.62 4.71
C THR A 51 -5.08 10.18 4.68
N LEU A 52 -4.60 9.68 5.82
CA LEU A 52 -3.37 8.91 5.87
C LEU A 52 -3.67 7.49 5.42
N VAL A 53 -3.12 7.11 4.27
CA VAL A 53 -3.24 5.76 3.72
C VAL A 53 -1.99 4.98 4.12
N VAL A 54 -2.17 3.90 4.87
CA VAL A 54 -1.08 3.02 5.32
C VAL A 54 -1.25 1.66 4.67
N LEU A 55 -0.19 1.18 4.03
CA LEU A 55 -0.12 -0.15 3.44
C LEU A 55 0.93 -0.98 4.17
N THR A 56 0.51 -2.12 4.71
CA THR A 56 1.37 -3.03 5.46
C THR A 56 1.42 -4.40 4.81
N LEU A 57 2.63 -4.94 4.68
CA LEU A 57 2.91 -6.28 4.20
C LEU A 57 3.63 -7.06 5.30
N ALA A 58 2.97 -8.09 5.84
CA ALA A 58 3.63 -9.13 6.62
C ALA A 58 4.12 -10.23 5.69
N TYR A 59 5.21 -10.92 6.06
CA TYR A 59 5.74 -12.01 5.27
C TYR A 59 6.47 -13.05 6.12
N ALA A 60 6.52 -14.28 5.62
CA ALA A 60 7.33 -15.37 6.17
C ALA A 60 8.64 -15.51 5.37
N VAL A 61 9.70 -15.95 6.05
CA VAL A 61 11.01 -16.24 5.45
C VAL A 61 11.38 -17.68 5.76
N ASP A 62 11.60 -18.50 4.74
CA ASP A 62 12.01 -19.90 4.88
C ASP A 62 13.11 -20.29 3.87
N PRO A 63 14.23 -20.89 4.30
CA PRO A 63 14.56 -21.31 5.67
C PRO A 63 15.05 -20.17 6.57
N GLY A 64 14.65 -20.21 7.85
CA GLY A 64 14.81 -19.11 8.81
C GLY A 64 16.26 -18.66 9.11
N TRP A 65 17.28 -19.43 8.73
CA TRP A 65 18.69 -19.01 8.86
C TRP A 65 19.09 -17.92 7.85
N VAL A 66 18.39 -17.82 6.72
CA VAL A 66 18.55 -16.74 5.71
C VAL A 66 18.10 -15.38 6.27
N ARG A 67 17.23 -15.42 7.29
CA ARG A 67 16.63 -14.23 7.89
C ARG A 67 17.67 -13.21 8.36
N SER A 68 18.80 -13.63 8.92
CA SER A 68 19.81 -12.69 9.43
C SER A 68 20.72 -12.08 8.36
N ILE A 69 20.82 -12.70 7.17
CA ILE A 69 21.76 -12.26 6.11
C ILE A 69 21.06 -11.37 5.08
N THR A 70 19.76 -11.57 4.85
CA THR A 70 19.03 -10.93 3.74
C THR A 70 18.03 -9.87 4.20
N HIS A 71 17.88 -9.65 5.51
CA HIS A 71 16.74 -8.90 6.04
C HIS A 71 16.68 -7.44 5.64
N GLU A 72 17.79 -6.68 5.78
CA GLU A 72 17.75 -5.23 5.56
C GLU A 72 17.48 -4.88 4.10
N VAL A 73 18.12 -5.59 3.15
CA VAL A 73 17.93 -5.34 1.71
C VAL A 73 16.51 -5.72 1.28
N THR A 74 15.98 -6.85 1.76
CA THR A 74 14.62 -7.29 1.46
C THR A 74 13.59 -6.32 2.04
N GLN A 75 13.73 -5.92 3.30
CA GLN A 75 12.83 -4.93 3.93
C GLN A 75 12.89 -3.58 3.23
N TRP A 76 14.08 -3.11 2.91
CA TRP A 76 14.26 -1.85 2.18
C TRP A 76 13.62 -1.92 0.78
N SER A 77 13.85 -3.01 0.04
CA SER A 77 13.25 -3.23 -1.28
C SER A 77 11.73 -3.28 -1.22
N LEU A 78 11.15 -4.01 -0.26
CA LEU A 78 9.70 -4.09 -0.10
C LEU A 78 9.10 -2.75 0.33
N ALA A 79 9.74 -2.04 1.26
CA ALA A 79 9.32 -0.70 1.64
C ALA A 79 9.34 0.24 0.43
N ARG A 80 10.37 0.13 -0.42
CA ARG A 80 10.47 0.90 -1.66
C ARG A 80 9.35 0.55 -2.64
N GLN A 81 9.04 -0.72 -2.83
CA GLN A 81 7.95 -1.17 -3.71
C GLN A 81 6.58 -0.67 -3.22
N LEU A 82 6.31 -0.75 -1.91
CA LEU A 82 5.09 -0.22 -1.31
C LEU A 82 4.99 1.30 -1.50
N ARG A 83 6.09 2.04 -1.28
CA ARG A 83 6.14 3.49 -1.54
C ARG A 83 5.91 3.84 -3.00
N THR A 84 6.49 3.08 -3.93
CA THR A 84 6.24 3.27 -5.37
C THR A 84 4.77 3.05 -5.71
N HIS A 85 4.13 2.03 -5.12
CA HIS A 85 2.72 1.80 -5.32
C HIS A 85 1.84 2.91 -4.73
N LEU A 86 2.16 3.40 -3.53
CA LEU A 86 1.48 4.54 -2.94
C LEU A 86 1.70 5.83 -3.74
N ALA A 87 2.82 5.99 -4.44
CA ALA A 87 3.00 7.09 -5.38
C ALA A 87 2.05 7.01 -6.58
N THR A 88 1.74 5.81 -7.08
CA THR A 88 0.68 5.61 -8.09
C THR A 88 -0.69 6.01 -7.56
N LEU A 89 -0.97 5.78 -6.27
CA LEU A 89 -2.19 6.25 -5.63
C LEU A 89 -2.23 7.78 -5.55
N THR A 90 -1.11 8.42 -5.17
CA THR A 90 -1.00 9.90 -5.16
C THR A 90 -1.19 10.49 -6.55
N ASP A 91 -0.57 9.90 -7.58
CA ASP A 91 -0.74 10.30 -8.98
C ASP A 91 -2.22 10.18 -9.41
N ALA A 92 -2.86 9.04 -9.11
CA ALA A 92 -4.29 8.85 -9.37
C ALA A 92 -5.18 9.84 -8.61
N GLY A 93 -4.76 10.30 -7.43
CA GLY A 93 -5.44 11.32 -6.65
C GLY A 93 -5.31 12.73 -7.23
N GLY A 94 -4.29 12.96 -8.07
CA GLY A 94 -4.12 14.19 -8.85
C GLY A 94 -4.95 14.23 -10.14
N ASP A 95 -5.46 13.09 -10.61
CA ASP A 95 -6.29 12.98 -11.80
C ASP A 95 -7.78 13.23 -11.47
N PRO A 96 -8.37 14.36 -11.93
CA PRO A 96 -9.74 14.73 -11.58
C PRO A 96 -10.78 13.71 -12.07
N VAL A 97 -10.53 13.02 -13.19
CA VAL A 97 -11.46 12.03 -13.75
C VAL A 97 -11.48 10.77 -12.87
N ARG A 98 -10.31 10.33 -12.40
CA ARG A 98 -10.21 9.17 -11.50
C ARG A 98 -10.81 9.47 -10.13
N VAL A 99 -10.55 10.65 -9.58
CA VAL A 99 -11.14 11.09 -8.30
C VAL A 99 -12.66 11.13 -8.40
N GLU A 100 -13.22 11.65 -9.49
CA GLU A 100 -14.67 11.71 -9.64
C GLU A 100 -15.31 10.33 -9.74
N ARG A 101 -14.71 9.39 -10.49
CA ARG A 101 -15.16 7.99 -10.50
C ARG A 101 -15.10 7.37 -9.10
N ALA A 102 -14.03 7.62 -8.37
CA ALA A 102 -13.88 7.13 -6.99
C ALA A 102 -14.97 7.71 -6.09
N ARG A 103 -15.31 9.01 -6.22
CA ARG A 103 -16.43 9.64 -5.49
C ARG A 103 -17.77 9.00 -5.81
N SER A 104 -18.05 8.75 -7.11
CA SER A 104 -19.29 8.08 -7.51
C SER A 104 -19.40 6.69 -6.85
N SER A 105 -18.36 5.86 -6.95
CA SER A 105 -18.35 4.53 -6.35
C SER A 105 -18.41 4.54 -4.81
N ALA A 106 -17.90 5.59 -4.17
CA ALA A 106 -17.93 5.76 -2.72
C ALA A 106 -19.30 6.20 -2.19
N GLY A 107 -20.17 6.77 -3.03
CA GLY A 107 -21.54 7.17 -2.68
C GLY A 107 -22.59 6.06 -2.93
N GLU A 108 -22.21 5.00 -3.65
CA GLU A 108 -23.09 3.87 -3.98
C GLU A 108 -23.06 2.73 -2.94
N GLY A 109 -22.24 2.84 -1.89
CA GLY A 109 -22.10 1.85 -0.82
C GLY A 109 -22.52 2.38 0.55
#